data_AF-A0A1I4U8B7-F1
#
_entry.id   AF-A0A1I4U8B7-F1
#
_cell.length_a   1.000
_cell.length_b   1.000
_cell.length_c   1.000
_cell.angle_alpha   90.00
_cell.angle_beta   90.00
_cell.angle_gamma   90.00
#
_symmetry.space_group_name_H-M   'P 1'
#
loop_
_entity.id
_entity.type
_entity.pdbx_description
1 polymer ?
#
loop_
_entity_poly.entity_id
_entity_poly.type
_entity_poly.pdbx_seq_one_letter_code
_entity_poly.pdbx_strand_id
1 'polypeptide(L)'
;MTEENTRTLMRIQNSEEPGQFIELNWDPETQSFETKGLRELFDIKEIRIRPEHILSNLEEYAWILHWLLESMSTAKDLNIPFTYQSPFTIGNRSYELKDEGEYVSLAPVESTEKVLH
;
A
#
# COMPACT_ATOMS: atom_id res chain seq x y z
N MET A 1 25.43 14.62 -1.38
CA MET A 1 24.21 13.95 -1.89
C MET A 1 24.56 12.50 -2.07
N THR A 2 24.29 11.68 -1.07
CA THR A 2 24.34 10.22 -1.23
C THR A 2 23.17 9.84 -2.10
N GLU A 3 23.44 9.28 -3.28
CA GLU A 3 22.46 8.51 -4.03
C GLU A 3 21.96 7.41 -3.08
N GLU A 4 20.78 7.59 -2.49
CA GLU A 4 20.05 6.47 -1.92
C GLU A 4 19.90 5.46 -3.05
N ASN A 5 20.51 4.30 -2.88
CA ASN A 5 20.41 3.18 -3.80
C ASN A 5 18.99 2.62 -3.62
N THR A 6 17.98 3.35 -4.11
CA THR A 6 16.58 3.02 -3.91
C THR A 6 16.30 1.76 -4.71
N ARG A 7 16.08 0.66 -3.99
CA ARG A 7 15.64 -0.60 -4.57
C ARG A 7 14.14 -0.50 -4.89
N THR A 8 13.80 0.46 -5.74
CA THR A 8 12.43 0.75 -6.16
C THR A 8 11.94 -0.37 -7.05
N LEU A 9 10.89 -1.05 -6.60
CA LEU A 9 10.23 -2.10 -7.38
C LEU A 9 9.28 -1.48 -8.43
N MET A 10 8.50 -0.49 -8.01
CA MET A 10 7.53 0.18 -8.86
C MET A 10 7.26 1.60 -8.39
N ARG A 11 6.70 2.41 -9.29
CA ARG A 11 6.15 3.72 -9.01
C ARG A 11 4.68 3.74 -9.44
N ILE A 12 3.81 4.19 -8.55
CA ILE A 12 2.38 4.33 -8.78
C ILE A 12 2.06 5.82 -8.85
N GLN A 13 1.42 6.24 -9.93
CA GLN A 13 1.08 7.64 -10.17
C GLN A 13 -0.44 7.82 -10.12
N ASN A 14 -0.89 8.93 -9.57
CA ASN A 14 -2.29 9.33 -9.60
C ASN A 14 -2.68 9.71 -11.04
N SER A 15 -3.85 9.26 -11.48
CA SER A 15 -4.36 9.43 -12.84
C SER A 15 -4.89 10.83 -13.12
N GLU A 16 -5.45 11.51 -12.11
CA GLU A 16 -6.00 12.86 -12.21
C GLU A 16 -4.96 13.94 -11.87
N GLU A 17 -4.01 13.62 -11.00
CA GLU A 17 -2.92 14.51 -10.57
C GLU A 17 -1.52 13.91 -10.85
N PRO A 18 -0.96 14.12 -12.05
CA PRO A 18 0.32 13.52 -12.44
C PRO A 18 1.53 13.84 -11.55
N GLY A 19 1.45 14.91 -10.75
CA GLY A 19 2.47 15.28 -9.78
C GLY A 19 2.43 14.45 -8.49
N GLN A 20 1.32 13.75 -8.22
CA GLN A 20 1.18 12.86 -7.09
C GLN A 20 1.57 11.43 -7.49
N PHE A 21 2.60 10.91 -6.84
CA PHE A 21 3.04 9.54 -7.04
C PHE A 21 3.63 9.00 -5.74
N ILE A 22 3.59 7.68 -5.61
CA ILE A 22 4.27 6.95 -4.57
C ILE A 22 5.22 5.93 -5.19
N GLU A 23 6.27 5.60 -4.47
CA GLU A 23 7.19 4.54 -4.82
C GLU A 23 6.97 3.35 -3.89
N LEU A 24 7.22 2.15 -4.40
CA LEU A 24 7.31 0.97 -3.57
C LEU A 24 8.77 0.49 -3.55
N ASN A 25 9.40 0.57 -2.40
CA ASN A 25 10.82 0.38 -2.21
C ASN A 25 11.10 -0.85 -1.34
N TRP A 26 12.13 -1.63 -1.69
CA TRP A 26 12.61 -2.70 -0.82
C TRP A 26 13.43 -2.12 0.34
N ASP A 27 13.02 -2.42 1.56
CA ASP A 27 13.80 -2.19 2.77
C ASP A 27 14.56 -3.46 3.19
N PRO A 28 15.91 -3.48 3.12
CA PRO A 28 16.69 -4.63 3.54
C PRO A 28 16.70 -4.86 5.05
N GLU A 29 16.44 -3.85 5.88
CA GLU A 29 16.46 -3.98 7.34
C GLU A 29 15.23 -4.75 7.84
N THR A 30 14.06 -4.42 7.32
CA THR A 30 12.80 -5.09 7.67
C THR A 30 12.45 -6.25 6.73
N GLN A 31 13.21 -6.45 5.65
CA GLN A 31 12.96 -7.44 4.60
C GLN A 31 11.54 -7.33 4.02
N SER A 32 11.10 -6.09 3.76
CA SER A 32 9.74 -5.80 3.32
C SER A 32 9.73 -4.78 2.18
N PHE A 33 8.58 -4.66 1.51
CA PHE A 33 8.32 -3.57 0.58
C PHE A 33 7.53 -2.47 1.28
N GLU A 34 7.98 -1.23 1.15
CA GLU A 34 7.37 -0.08 1.81
C GLU A 34 7.04 1.01 0.80
N THR A 35 5.88 1.64 0.96
CA THR A 35 5.58 2.83 0.17
C THR A 35 6.43 4.01 0.64
N LYS A 36 6.72 4.92 -0.29
CA LYS A 36 7.31 6.22 -0.02
C LYS A 36 6.48 7.28 -0.73
N GLY A 37 5.93 8.22 0.04
CA GLY A 37 5.22 9.40 -0.46
C GLY A 37 3.84 9.58 0.13
N LEU A 38 3.23 8.57 0.76
CA LEU A 38 1.90 8.71 1.37
C LEU A 38 1.92 9.72 2.51
N ARG A 39 2.97 9.69 3.33
CA ARG A 39 3.13 10.62 4.46
C ARG A 39 3.29 12.06 3.98
N GLU A 40 4.09 12.27 2.94
CA GLU A 40 4.34 13.60 2.39
C GLU A 40 3.12 14.19 1.66
N LEU A 41 2.38 13.35 0.94
CA LEU A 41 1.23 13.79 0.13
C LEU A 41 -0.05 13.99 0.94
N PHE A 42 -0.28 13.14 1.95
CA PHE A 42 -1.59 13.03 2.63
C PHE A 42 -1.51 13.04 4.16
N ASP A 43 -0.32 13.11 4.78
CA ASP A 43 -0.11 12.99 6.23
C ASP A 43 -0.62 11.65 6.81
N ILE A 44 -0.43 10.57 6.06
CA ILE A 44 -0.83 9.20 6.43
C ILE A 44 0.40 8.29 6.54
N LYS A 45 0.33 7.25 7.36
CA LYS A 45 1.38 6.23 7.48
C LYS A 45 1.68 5.57 6.13
N GLU A 46 2.94 5.18 5.95
CA GLU A 46 3.32 4.38 4.78
C GLU A 46 2.79 2.94 4.93
N ILE A 47 2.59 2.27 3.80
CA ILE A 47 2.11 0.90 3.73
C ILE A 47 3.31 -0.04 3.62
N ARG A 48 3.32 -1.09 4.44
CA ARG A 48 4.29 -2.18 4.40
C ARG A 48 3.65 -3.45 3.84
N ILE A 49 4.35 -4.13 2.95
CA ILE A 49 3.90 -5.37 2.31
C ILE A 49 5.01 -6.41 2.42
N ARG A 50 4.65 -7.61 2.91
CA ARG A 50 5.61 -8.71 2.97
C ARG A 50 5.93 -9.27 1.57
N PRO A 51 7.16 -9.73 1.32
CA PRO A 51 7.59 -10.12 -0.03
C PRO A 51 6.77 -11.25 -0.63
N GLU A 52 6.37 -12.23 0.20
CA GLU A 52 5.55 -13.38 -0.20
C GLU A 52 4.17 -12.99 -0.72
N HIS A 53 3.64 -11.84 -0.32
CA HIS A 53 2.32 -11.40 -0.76
C HIS A 53 2.36 -10.76 -2.16
N ILE A 54 3.41 -9.97 -2.42
CA ILE A 54 3.48 -9.12 -3.61
C ILE A 54 4.19 -9.79 -4.79
N LEU A 55 5.26 -10.55 -4.57
CA LEU A 55 6.08 -11.06 -5.66
C LEU A 55 5.32 -11.99 -6.62
N SER A 56 4.29 -12.69 -6.12
CA SER A 56 3.42 -13.55 -6.93
C SER A 56 2.18 -12.85 -7.48
N ASN A 57 1.85 -11.63 -7.00
CA ASN A 57 0.62 -10.91 -7.32
C ASN A 57 0.89 -9.42 -7.62
N LEU A 58 2.02 -9.12 -8.26
CA LEU A 58 2.53 -7.75 -8.41
C LEU A 58 1.50 -6.79 -9.01
N GLU A 59 0.82 -7.23 -10.08
CA GLU A 59 -0.20 -6.44 -10.76
C GLU A 59 -1.37 -6.10 -9.84
N GLU A 60 -1.85 -7.08 -9.06
CA GLU A 60 -2.95 -6.87 -8.12
C GLU A 60 -2.57 -5.86 -7.03
N TYR A 61 -1.36 -5.95 -6.49
CA TYR A 61 -0.85 -4.97 -5.52
C TYR A 61 -0.65 -3.58 -6.14
N ALA A 62 -0.20 -3.49 -7.39
CA ALA A 62 -0.13 -2.20 -8.09
C ALA A 62 -1.52 -1.56 -8.21
N TRP A 63 -2.55 -2.36 -8.52
CA TRP A 63 -3.95 -1.90 -8.56
C TRP A 63 -4.46 -1.47 -7.18
N ILE A 64 -4.17 -2.22 -6.12
CA ILE A 64 -4.57 -1.86 -4.74
C ILE A 64 -3.93 -0.52 -4.35
N LEU A 65 -2.63 -0.36 -4.58
CA LEU A 65 -1.90 0.86 -4.25
C LEU A 65 -2.39 2.05 -5.08
N HIS A 66 -2.71 1.84 -6.36
CA HIS A 66 -3.29 2.86 -7.22
C HIS A 66 -4.67 3.29 -6.70
N TRP A 67 -5.57 2.35 -6.42
CA TRP A 67 -6.89 2.65 -5.86
C TRP A 67 -6.82 3.40 -4.53
N LEU A 68 -5.88 3.03 -3.64
CA LEU A 68 -5.65 3.74 -2.38
C LEU A 68 -5.17 5.18 -2.62
N LEU A 69 -4.22 5.37 -3.53
CA LEU A 69 -3.71 6.69 -3.91
C LEU A 69 -4.83 7.59 -4.46
N GLU A 70 -5.68 7.07 -5.34
CA GLU A 70 -6.83 7.81 -5.88
C GLU A 70 -7.84 8.17 -4.79
N SER A 71 -8.13 7.23 -3.89
CA SER A 71 -9.08 7.44 -2.80
C SER A 71 -8.56 8.49 -1.80
N MET A 72 -7.26 8.51 -1.53
CA MET A 72 -6.63 9.53 -0.68
C MET A 72 -6.62 10.92 -1.34
N SER A 73 -6.32 11.01 -2.64
CA SER A 73 -6.40 12.28 -3.38
C SER A 73 -7.82 12.83 -3.36
N THR A 74 -8.81 11.99 -3.67
CA THR A 74 -10.23 12.38 -3.63
C THR A 74 -10.64 12.90 -2.25
N ALA A 75 -10.23 12.23 -1.18
CA ALA A 75 -10.54 12.66 0.19
C ALA A 75 -9.90 14.02 0.51
N LYS A 76 -8.65 14.23 0.08
CA LYS A 76 -7.94 15.51 0.23
C LYS A 76 -8.65 16.64 -0.52
N ASP A 77 -9.06 16.40 -1.76
CA ASP A 77 -9.74 17.41 -2.60
C ASP A 77 -11.11 17.80 -2.03
N LEU A 78 -11.80 16.84 -1.42
CA LEU A 78 -13.07 17.07 -0.72
C LEU A 78 -12.89 17.63 0.70
N ASN A 79 -11.65 17.81 1.16
CA ASN A 79 -11.30 18.25 2.51
C ASN A 79 -11.97 17.39 3.62
N ILE A 80 -11.99 16.07 3.42
CA ILE A 80 -12.50 15.10 4.39
C ILE A 80 -11.37 14.22 4.93
N PRO A 81 -11.44 13.79 6.20
CA PRO A 81 -10.45 12.87 6.75
C PRO A 81 -10.46 11.53 5.99
N PHE A 82 -9.28 11.04 5.63
CA PHE A 82 -9.11 9.69 5.11
C PHE A 82 -8.76 8.73 6.25
N THR A 83 -9.43 7.58 6.28
CA THR A 83 -9.10 6.47 7.16
C THR A 83 -9.09 5.19 6.34
N TYR A 84 -8.08 4.35 6.56
CA TYR A 84 -8.03 3.02 5.94
C TYR A 84 -9.29 2.22 6.28
N GLN A 85 -10.07 1.88 5.25
CA GLN A 85 -11.15 0.92 5.39
C GLN A 85 -10.55 -0.49 5.37
N SER A 86 -10.84 -1.26 6.41
CA SER A 86 -10.29 -2.61 6.61
C SER A 86 -11.33 -3.47 7.33
N PRO A 87 -11.62 -4.70 6.86
CA PRO A 87 -11.15 -5.29 5.61
C PRO A 87 -11.81 -4.64 4.39
N PHE A 88 -11.25 -4.88 3.20
CA PHE A 88 -11.82 -4.46 1.92
C PHE A 88 -11.64 -5.56 0.87
N THR A 89 -12.37 -5.48 -0.25
CA THR A 89 -12.32 -6.48 -1.31
C THR A 89 -11.97 -5.82 -2.64
N ILE A 90 -10.96 -6.36 -3.32
CA ILE A 90 -10.60 -6.00 -4.70
C ILE A 90 -10.67 -7.26 -5.56
N GLY A 91 -11.47 -7.20 -6.63
CA GLY A 91 -11.82 -8.37 -7.42
C GLY A 91 -12.48 -9.45 -6.56
N ASN A 92 -11.84 -10.63 -6.49
CA ASN A 92 -12.34 -11.78 -5.73
C ASN A 92 -11.51 -12.06 -4.46
N ARG A 93 -10.62 -11.15 -4.06
CA ARG A 93 -9.76 -11.31 -2.88
C ARG A 93 -10.05 -10.22 -1.86
N SER A 94 -10.08 -10.63 -0.59
CA SER A 94 -10.20 -9.71 0.52
C SER A 94 -8.83 -9.39 1.08
N TYR A 95 -8.65 -8.14 1.47
CA TYR A 95 -7.42 -7.58 2.01
C TYR A 95 -7.72 -6.91 3.34
N GLU A 96 -6.70 -6.89 4.19
CA GLU A 96 -6.70 -6.17 5.44
C GLU A 96 -5.51 -5.22 5.52
N LEU A 97 -5.79 -4.07 6.12
CA LEU A 97 -4.81 -3.09 6.56
C LEU A 97 -4.79 -3.11 8.09
N LYS A 98 -3.61 -3.34 8.66
CA LYS A 98 -3.38 -3.41 10.11
C LYS A 98 -2.35 -2.37 10.53
N ASP A 99 -2.69 -1.58 11.54
CA ASP A 99 -1.73 -0.63 12.12
C ASP A 99 -0.61 -1.38 12.85
N GLU A 100 0.64 -1.17 12.43
CA GLU A 100 1.84 -1.78 12.99
C GLU A 100 2.84 -0.69 13.42
N GLY A 101 2.36 0.29 14.20
CA GLY A 101 3.20 1.35 14.74
C GLY A 101 3.47 2.42 13.70
N GLU A 102 4.67 2.47 13.12
CA GLU A 102 5.04 3.51 12.14
C GLU A 102 4.41 3.28 10.74
N TYR A 103 3.93 2.07 10.49
CA TYR A 103 3.42 1.63 9.20
C TYR A 103 2.04 1.00 9.33
N VAL A 104 1.37 0.84 8.18
CA VAL A 104 0.19 0.01 8.04
C VAL A 104 0.53 -1.20 7.18
N SER A 105 0.32 -2.40 7.71
CA SER A 105 0.61 -3.66 7.03
C SER A 105 -0.55 -4.05 6.12
N LEU A 106 -0.27 -4.29 4.84
CA LEU A 106 -1.22 -4.77 3.85
C LEU A 106 -1.00 -6.27 3.60
N ALA A 107 -2.06 -7.05 3.82
CA ALA A 107 -2.06 -8.49 3.64
C ALA A 107 -3.40 -8.98 3.07
N PRO A 108 -3.42 -10.11 2.35
CA PRO A 108 -4.67 -10.79 2.06
C PRO A 108 -5.30 -11.28 3.38
N VAL A 109 -6.62 -11.25 3.47
CA VAL A 109 -7.34 -11.89 4.58
C VAL A 109 -7.16 -13.39 4.45
N GLU A 110 -6.51 -14.03 5.42
CA GLU A 110 -6.44 -15.48 5.44
C GLU A 110 -7.85 -16.06 5.65
N SER A 111 -8.34 -16.82 4.67
CA SER A 111 -9.52 -17.66 4.86
C SER A 111 -9.18 -18.71 5.91
N THR A 112 -9.63 -18.52 7.16
CA THR A 112 -9.63 -19.60 8.15
C THR A 112 -10.72 -20.61 7.77
N GLU A 113 -10.49 -21.42 6.73
CA GLU A 113 -11.13 -22.72 6.65
C GLU A 113 -10.48 -23.59 7.73
N LYS A 114 -11.09 -23.57 8.94
CA LYS A 114 -10.89 -24.64 9.91
C LYS A 114 -11.26 -25.94 9.21
N VAL A 115 -10.26 -26.73 8.84
CA VAL A 115 -10.45 -28.14 8.52
C VAL A 115 -10.95 -28.80 9.80
N LEU A 116 -12.26 -29.02 9.87
CA LEU A 116 -12.86 -29.90 10.87
C LEU A 116 -12.39 -31.32 10.53
N HIS A 117 -11.59 -31.88 11.42
CA HIS A 117 -11.20 -33.29 11.45
C HIS A 117 -12.40 -34.22 11.58
#